data_AF-A0A9R0G5H9-F1
#
_entry.id   AF-A0A9R0G5H9-F1
#
_cell.length_a   1.000
_cell.length_b   1.000
_cell.length_c   1.000
_cell.angle_alpha   90.00
_cell.angle_beta   90.00
_cell.angle_gamma   90.00
#
_symmetry.space_group_name_H-M   'P 1'
#
loop_
_entity.id
_entity.type
_entity.pdbx_description
1 polymer ?
#
loop_
_entity_poly.entity_id
_entity_poly.type
_entity_poly.pdbx_seq_one_letter_code
_entity_poly.pdbx_strand_id
1 'polypeptide(L)'
;MDGSTVNRLVILFLLVLVLATSNSEHGHAGAVDAGNVVVVRVRLIGRGPDDKTTVAVQRHDLSFAGFTDGSGHWHAFPGLEHLFPTSTTLPFGSSYSDLIGGLANLPGVPLGREAMLEAIRVLSAYRPGADVEPVKRALAAMKVVMCEAQRVRPIKETLNDGWDTGAHVAPEHLPYIEHWDTMSYEILRSNITGKWDGPFTNMLETEANIHSKEEALAVVGVLRSVDFEQVIEAHASPI
;
A
#
# COMPACT_ATOMS: atom_id res chain seq x y z
N MET A 1 6.43 -8.53 -25.93
CA MET A 1 7.02 -7.51 -25.05
C MET A 1 8.08 -8.21 -24.23
N ASP A 2 9.34 -7.77 -24.31
CA ASP A 2 10.45 -8.40 -23.61
C ASP A 2 10.45 -8.06 -22.11
N GLY A 3 11.07 -8.92 -21.29
CA GLY A 3 11.16 -8.75 -19.84
C GLY A 3 11.92 -7.48 -19.39
N SER A 4 12.68 -6.85 -20.30
CA SER A 4 13.41 -5.60 -20.03
C SER A 4 12.49 -4.39 -19.92
N THR A 5 11.35 -4.44 -20.62
CA THR A 5 10.37 -3.34 -20.68
C THR A 5 9.47 -3.31 -19.43
N VAL A 6 9.28 -4.46 -18.75
CA VAL A 6 8.45 -4.58 -17.54
C VAL A 6 9.25 -4.27 -16.28
N ASN A 7 10.54 -4.62 -16.24
CA ASN A 7 11.44 -4.19 -15.16
C ASN A 7 11.56 -2.65 -15.11
N ARG A 8 11.43 -2.00 -16.28
CA ARG A 8 11.27 -0.55 -16.38
C ARG A 8 9.96 -0.02 -15.81
N LEU A 9 8.88 -0.79 -15.72
CA LEU A 9 7.56 -0.33 -15.24
C LEU A 9 7.48 -0.28 -13.70
N VAL A 10 8.09 -1.25 -13.02
CA VAL A 10 8.29 -1.21 -11.55
C VAL A 10 9.24 -0.07 -11.18
N ILE A 11 10.28 0.16 -11.98
CA ILE A 11 11.15 1.33 -11.87
C ILE A 11 10.43 2.65 -12.25
N LEU A 12 9.48 2.63 -13.19
CA LEU A 12 8.72 3.82 -13.61
C LEU A 12 7.79 4.32 -12.49
N PHE A 13 7.25 3.40 -11.68
CA PHE A 13 6.48 3.76 -10.50
C PHE A 13 7.30 4.56 -9.48
N LEU A 14 8.60 4.27 -9.37
CA LEU A 14 9.54 5.04 -8.55
C LEU A 14 9.78 6.45 -9.13
N LEU A 15 9.74 6.62 -10.46
CA LEU A 15 9.98 7.91 -11.13
C LEU A 15 8.76 8.85 -11.08
N VAL A 16 7.53 8.33 -11.16
CA VAL A 16 6.31 9.15 -11.11
C VAL A 16 6.11 9.77 -9.73
N LEU A 17 6.53 9.11 -8.64
CA LEU A 17 6.41 9.68 -7.29
C LEU A 17 7.48 10.75 -7.00
N VAL A 18 8.71 10.58 -7.53
CA VAL A 18 9.81 11.55 -7.38
C VAL A 18 9.59 12.83 -8.21
N LEU A 19 8.91 12.75 -9.36
CA LEU A 19 8.60 13.95 -10.16
C LEU A 19 7.47 14.81 -9.56
N ALA A 20 6.65 14.27 -8.66
CA ALA A 20 5.59 15.01 -7.98
C ALA A 20 6.08 15.78 -6.72
N THR A 21 7.38 15.76 -6.41
CA THR A 21 7.99 16.47 -5.27
C THR A 21 8.72 17.76 -5.66
N SER A 22 8.81 18.12 -6.95
CA SER A 22 9.38 19.40 -7.38
C SER A 22 8.36 20.21 -8.16
N ASN A 23 7.53 20.95 -7.43
CA ASN A 23 7.16 22.34 -7.76
C ASN A 23 6.10 22.84 -6.76
N SER A 24 6.55 23.60 -5.78
CA SER A 24 5.71 24.64 -5.17
C SER A 24 6.61 25.78 -4.70
N GLU A 25 6.65 26.82 -5.52
CA GLU A 25 7.12 28.15 -5.13
C GLU A 25 6.17 28.78 -4.09
N HIS A 26 6.73 29.71 -3.32
CA HIS A 26 6.19 30.34 -2.12
C HIS A 26 4.85 31.09 -2.28
N GLY A 27 4.03 31.08 -1.22
CA GLY A 27 2.90 32.00 -1.04
C GLY A 27 2.24 31.87 0.34
N HIS A 28 2.08 33.00 1.03
CA HIS A 28 1.70 33.13 2.45
C HIS A 28 0.22 32.87 2.80
N ALA A 29 0.04 32.32 4.01
CA ALA A 29 -0.96 32.57 5.06
C ALA A 29 -2.48 32.62 4.73
N GLY A 30 -3.22 31.70 5.39
CA GLY A 30 -4.51 32.03 6.02
C GLY A 30 -5.76 31.39 5.41
N ALA A 31 -5.95 30.09 5.61
CA ALA A 31 -7.24 29.42 5.82
C ALA A 31 -6.96 27.97 6.20
N VAL A 32 -7.75 27.42 7.13
CA VAL A 32 -7.70 25.99 7.46
C VAL A 32 -8.29 25.25 6.25
N ASP A 33 -7.41 24.80 5.35
CA ASP A 33 -7.77 24.03 4.15
C ASP A 33 -8.30 22.67 4.58
N ALA A 34 -9.51 22.32 4.13
CA ALA A 34 -10.07 21.00 4.31
C ALA A 34 -9.15 20.02 3.56
N GLY A 35 -8.27 19.39 4.33
CA GLY A 35 -7.08 18.66 3.92
C GLY A 35 -7.18 17.99 2.54
N ASN A 36 -6.40 18.51 1.61
CA ASN A 36 -6.04 17.91 0.33
C ASN A 36 -5.61 16.43 0.50
N VAL A 37 -6.56 15.50 0.53
CA VAL A 37 -6.27 14.06 0.37
C VAL A 37 -5.98 13.82 -1.11
N VAL A 38 -4.72 14.03 -1.49
CA VAL A 38 -4.24 13.78 -2.84
C VAL A 38 -4.10 12.26 -3.01
N VAL A 39 -5.00 11.63 -3.76
CA VAL A 39 -4.82 10.25 -4.22
C VAL A 39 -3.94 10.23 -5.46
N VAL A 40 -3.00 9.29 -5.51
CA VAL A 40 -2.28 8.94 -6.74
C VAL A 40 -3.09 7.88 -7.48
N ARG A 41 -3.49 8.19 -8.72
CA ARG A 41 -4.25 7.28 -9.59
C ARG A 41 -3.32 6.59 -10.56
N VAL A 42 -3.45 5.27 -10.63
CA VAL A 42 -2.56 4.42 -11.41
C VAL A 42 -3.41 3.57 -12.33
N ARG A 43 -3.25 3.79 -13.64
CA ARG A 43 -3.92 2.99 -14.65
C ARG A 43 -3.12 1.73 -14.93
N LEU A 44 -3.77 0.58 -14.76
CA LEU A 44 -3.23 -0.75 -14.98
C LEU A 44 -3.88 -1.37 -16.22
N ILE A 45 -3.07 -2.04 -17.03
CA ILE A 45 -3.49 -2.68 -18.28
C ILE A 45 -3.11 -4.15 -18.20
N GLY A 46 -4.12 -5.00 -18.36
CA GLY A 46 -4.01 -6.45 -18.36
C GLY A 46 -3.71 -7.01 -19.75
N ARG A 47 -4.26 -8.18 -20.06
CA ARG A 47 -3.93 -8.92 -21.30
C ARG A 47 -4.67 -8.43 -22.53
N GLY A 48 -5.87 -7.90 -22.34
CA GLY A 48 -6.76 -7.45 -23.41
C GLY A 48 -6.99 -5.94 -23.42
N PRO A 49 -7.53 -5.37 -24.52
CA PRO A 49 -7.80 -3.94 -24.63
C PRO A 49 -8.85 -3.43 -23.62
N ASP A 50 -9.75 -4.32 -23.19
CA ASP A 50 -10.79 -4.04 -22.18
C ASP A 50 -10.43 -4.55 -20.78
N ASP A 51 -9.25 -5.17 -20.63
CA ASP A 51 -8.72 -5.64 -19.37
C ASP A 51 -7.93 -4.50 -18.72
N LYS A 52 -8.64 -3.60 -18.03
CA LYS A 52 -8.05 -2.40 -17.46
C LYS A 52 -8.76 -2.01 -16.17
N THR A 53 -7.98 -1.51 -15.22
CA THR A 53 -8.49 -0.89 -14.00
C THR A 53 -7.62 0.29 -13.64
N THR A 54 -8.18 1.29 -12.98
CA THR A 54 -7.40 2.35 -12.33
C THR A 54 -7.54 2.16 -10.84
N VAL A 55 -6.42 2.15 -10.13
CA VAL A 55 -6.42 2.08 -8.67
C VAL A 55 -6.03 3.44 -8.09
N ALA A 56 -6.50 3.73 -6.89
CA ALA A 56 -6.16 4.94 -6.16
C ALA A 56 -5.49 4.60 -4.84
N VAL A 57 -4.36 5.27 -4.59
CA VAL A 57 -3.56 5.13 -3.38
C VAL A 57 -3.44 6.49 -2.72
N GLN A 58 -3.67 6.58 -1.41
CA GLN A 58 -3.55 7.83 -0.66
C GLN A 58 -2.07 8.23 -0.54
N ARG A 59 -1.73 9.50 -0.82
CA ARG A 59 -0.34 9.95 -0.85
C ARG A 59 0.36 9.94 0.51
N HIS A 60 -0.39 10.09 1.61
CA HIS A 60 0.20 10.33 2.92
C HIS A 60 0.67 9.05 3.63
N ASP A 61 0.02 7.92 3.36
CA ASP A 61 0.31 6.63 4.01
C ASP A 61 0.41 5.46 3.03
N LEU A 62 0.22 5.71 1.73
CA LEU A 62 0.14 4.69 0.68
C LEU A 62 -1.02 3.69 0.87
N SER A 63 -2.08 4.05 1.59
CA SER A 63 -3.26 3.17 1.74
C SER A 63 -4.10 3.13 0.47
N PHE A 64 -4.71 1.97 0.21
CA PHE A 64 -5.54 1.76 -0.96
C PHE A 64 -6.94 2.35 -0.76
N ALA A 65 -7.38 3.23 -1.66
CA ALA A 65 -8.64 3.97 -1.50
C ALA A 65 -9.80 3.39 -2.31
N GLY A 66 -9.50 2.75 -3.44
CA GLY A 66 -10.51 2.20 -4.34
C GLY A 66 -9.96 1.88 -5.72
N PHE A 67 -10.83 1.41 -6.60
CA PHE A 67 -10.48 1.05 -7.97
C PHE A 67 -11.62 1.34 -8.95
N THR A 68 -11.32 1.37 -10.24
CA THR A 68 -12.35 1.43 -11.29
C THR A 68 -12.61 0.05 -11.89
N ASP A 69 -13.87 -0.27 -12.18
CA ASP A 69 -14.16 -1.39 -13.08
C ASP A 69 -13.80 -1.04 -14.55
N GLY A 70 -14.04 -1.98 -15.47
CA GLY A 70 -13.72 -1.83 -16.89
C GLY A 70 -14.48 -0.72 -17.61
N SER A 71 -15.59 -0.23 -17.04
CA SER A 71 -16.33 0.93 -17.55
C SER A 71 -15.70 2.27 -17.12
N GLY A 72 -14.78 2.22 -16.15
CA GLY A 72 -14.19 3.41 -15.53
C GLY A 72 -14.97 3.91 -14.30
N HIS A 73 -16.03 3.20 -13.88
CA HIS A 73 -16.79 3.55 -12.68
C HIS A 73 -16.01 3.23 -11.41
N TRP A 74 -15.99 4.17 -10.46
CA TRP A 74 -15.24 4.04 -9.21
C TRP A 74 -15.99 3.21 -8.17
N HIS A 75 -15.25 2.31 -7.54
CA HIS A 75 -15.64 1.55 -6.36
C HIS A 75 -14.69 1.92 -5.22
N ALA A 76 -15.24 2.54 -4.18
CA ALA A 76 -14.48 3.08 -3.05
C ALA A 76 -14.65 2.21 -1.82
N PHE A 77 -13.63 2.11 -0.97
CA PHE A 77 -13.81 1.50 0.35
C PHE A 77 -14.72 2.38 1.24
N PRO A 78 -15.44 1.79 2.20
CA PRO A 78 -16.28 2.54 3.13
C PRO A 78 -15.54 3.71 3.80
N GLY A 79 -16.15 4.89 3.78
CA GLY A 79 -15.57 6.13 4.35
C GLY A 79 -14.67 6.92 3.38
N LEU A 80 -14.30 6.34 2.24
CA LEU A 80 -13.43 6.95 1.23
C LEU A 80 -14.18 7.40 -0.04
N GLU A 81 -15.52 7.37 -0.03
CA GLU A 81 -16.37 7.76 -1.16
C GLU A 81 -16.16 9.24 -1.54
N HIS A 82 -15.89 10.08 -0.55
CA HIS A 82 -15.65 11.52 -0.75
C HIS A 82 -14.45 11.80 -1.68
N LEU A 83 -13.55 10.84 -1.89
CA LEU A 83 -12.41 10.94 -2.81
C LEU A 83 -12.80 10.73 -4.28
N PHE A 84 -13.98 10.17 -4.55
CA PHE A 84 -14.43 9.77 -5.88
C PHE A 84 -15.90 10.19 -6.11
N PRO A 85 -16.15 11.30 -6.82
CA PRO A 85 -17.51 11.72 -7.14
C PRO A 85 -18.31 10.57 -7.78
N THR A 86 -19.51 10.33 -7.28
CA THR A 86 -20.45 9.31 -7.78
C THR A 86 -19.99 7.85 -7.67
N SER A 87 -18.97 7.54 -6.85
CA SER A 87 -18.53 6.16 -6.64
C SER A 87 -19.58 5.28 -5.95
N THR A 88 -19.45 3.97 -6.12
CA THR A 88 -20.18 2.97 -5.33
C THR A 88 -19.31 2.49 -4.17
N THR A 89 -19.89 2.46 -2.96
CA THR A 89 -19.22 1.90 -1.78
C THR A 89 -19.10 0.37 -1.89
N LEU A 90 -17.91 -0.16 -1.62
CA LEU A 90 -17.67 -1.58 -1.49
C LEU A 90 -18.33 -2.12 -0.21
N PRO A 91 -18.92 -3.33 -0.22
CA PRO A 91 -19.60 -3.89 0.95
C PRO A 91 -18.64 -4.52 1.98
N PHE A 92 -17.35 -4.19 1.93
CA PHE A 92 -16.28 -4.69 2.80
C PHE A 92 -15.19 -3.64 2.98
N GLY A 93 -14.43 -3.71 4.07
CA GLY A 93 -13.32 -2.79 4.36
C GLY A 93 -12.01 -3.13 3.64
N SER A 94 -11.00 -2.28 3.84
CA SER A 94 -9.69 -2.36 3.17
C SER A 94 -8.60 -3.08 3.98
N SER A 95 -8.93 -3.54 5.18
CA SER A 95 -8.04 -4.30 6.06
C SER A 95 -7.78 -5.70 5.48
N TYR A 96 -6.62 -6.30 5.75
CA TYR A 96 -6.38 -7.71 5.46
C TYR A 96 -7.36 -8.62 6.21
N SER A 97 -7.84 -8.20 7.38
CA SER A 97 -8.97 -8.83 8.09
C SER A 97 -10.23 -8.92 7.23
N ASP A 98 -10.64 -7.83 6.57
CA ASP A 98 -11.82 -7.79 5.70
C ASP A 98 -11.61 -8.49 4.35
N LEU A 99 -10.39 -8.39 3.81
CA LEU A 99 -10.05 -8.89 2.47
C LEU A 99 -9.75 -10.38 2.45
N ILE A 100 -8.98 -10.89 3.41
CA ILE A 100 -8.47 -12.26 3.41
C ILE A 100 -8.57 -12.94 4.78
N GLY A 101 -9.33 -12.38 5.72
CA GLY A 101 -9.51 -12.96 7.06
C GLY A 101 -8.33 -12.76 7.99
N GLY A 102 -7.41 -11.85 7.66
CA GLY A 102 -6.32 -11.41 8.54
C GLY A 102 -4.94 -11.41 7.88
N LEU A 103 -4.02 -10.64 8.45
CA LEU A 103 -2.64 -10.54 7.98
C LEU A 103 -1.91 -11.90 7.94
N ALA A 104 -2.25 -12.81 8.87
CA ALA A 104 -1.69 -14.16 8.92
C ALA A 104 -1.97 -15.01 7.66
N ASN A 105 -2.99 -14.66 6.86
CA ASN A 105 -3.32 -15.36 5.61
C ASN A 105 -2.54 -14.81 4.40
N LEU A 106 -1.80 -13.70 4.56
CA LEU A 106 -1.07 -13.06 3.48
C LEU A 106 -0.01 -13.95 2.80
N PRO A 107 0.71 -14.85 3.49
CA PRO A 107 1.62 -15.80 2.84
C PRO A 107 0.92 -16.74 1.85
N GLY A 108 -0.40 -16.92 1.95
CA GLY A 108 -1.19 -17.70 1.00
C GLY A 108 -1.67 -16.92 -0.22
N VAL A 109 -1.40 -15.61 -0.31
CA VAL A 109 -1.80 -14.77 -1.44
C VAL A 109 -0.75 -14.88 -2.55
N PRO A 110 -1.11 -15.35 -3.76
CA PRO A 110 -0.16 -15.43 -4.87
C PRO A 110 0.17 -14.02 -5.38
N LEU A 111 1.46 -13.77 -5.59
CA LEU A 111 2.00 -12.51 -6.10
C LEU A 111 2.81 -12.77 -7.38
N GLY A 112 3.23 -11.68 -8.02
CA GLY A 112 3.98 -11.69 -9.27
C GLY A 112 3.11 -11.32 -10.47
N ARG A 113 3.73 -11.35 -11.65
CA ARG A 113 3.16 -10.85 -12.90
C ARG A 113 1.83 -11.48 -13.24
N GLU A 114 1.74 -12.80 -13.20
CA GLU A 114 0.52 -13.52 -13.59
C GLU A 114 -0.63 -13.27 -12.61
N ALA A 115 -0.34 -13.22 -11.30
CA ALA A 115 -1.31 -12.89 -10.27
C ALA A 115 -1.82 -11.45 -10.41
N MET A 116 -0.95 -10.49 -10.73
CA MET A 116 -1.33 -9.10 -10.98
C MET A 116 -2.19 -8.94 -12.23
N LEU A 117 -1.88 -9.67 -13.31
CA LEU A 117 -2.72 -9.69 -14.51
C LEU A 117 -4.11 -10.25 -14.22
N GLU A 118 -4.19 -11.30 -13.40
CA GLU A 118 -5.46 -11.86 -12.97
C GLU A 118 -6.24 -10.89 -12.06
N ALA A 119 -5.56 -10.20 -11.15
CA ALA A 119 -6.16 -9.18 -10.30
C ALA A 119 -6.77 -8.03 -11.15
N ILE A 120 -6.04 -7.54 -12.15
CA ILE A 120 -6.55 -6.51 -13.08
C ILE A 120 -7.84 -7.00 -13.78
N ARG A 121 -7.85 -8.25 -14.26
CA ARG A 121 -9.01 -8.86 -14.91
C ARG A 121 -10.21 -8.95 -13.99
N VAL A 122 -10.00 -9.39 -12.75
CA VAL A 122 -11.05 -9.50 -11.73
C VAL A 122 -11.64 -8.13 -11.40
N LEU A 123 -10.80 -7.12 -11.17
CA LEU A 123 -11.27 -5.76 -10.85
C LEU A 123 -11.98 -5.11 -12.05
N SER A 124 -11.47 -5.28 -13.27
CA SER A 124 -12.12 -4.79 -14.49
C SER A 124 -13.52 -5.40 -14.67
N ALA A 125 -13.68 -6.68 -14.35
CA ALA A 125 -14.94 -7.41 -14.49
C ALA A 125 -15.94 -7.19 -13.35
N TYR A 126 -15.56 -6.49 -12.27
CA TYR A 126 -16.40 -6.34 -11.08
C TYR A 126 -17.75 -5.69 -11.40
N ARG A 127 -18.82 -6.22 -10.80
CA ARG A 127 -20.17 -5.66 -10.85
C ARG A 127 -20.76 -5.67 -9.44
N PRO A 128 -21.41 -4.57 -8.99
CA PRO A 128 -22.10 -4.55 -7.71
C PRO A 128 -23.10 -5.72 -7.58
N GLY A 129 -23.10 -6.39 -6.43
CA GLY A 129 -23.96 -7.55 -6.15
C GLY A 129 -23.43 -8.90 -6.64
N ALA A 130 -22.28 -8.94 -7.33
CA ALA A 130 -21.57 -10.18 -7.62
C ALA A 130 -20.83 -10.74 -6.40
N ASP A 131 -20.32 -11.97 -6.50
CA ASP A 131 -19.41 -12.53 -5.50
C ASP A 131 -18.16 -11.67 -5.35
N VAL A 132 -17.88 -11.25 -4.11
CA VAL A 132 -16.79 -10.33 -3.77
C VAL A 132 -15.50 -11.04 -3.38
N GLU A 133 -15.53 -12.35 -3.13
CA GLU A 133 -14.34 -13.07 -2.64
C GLU A 133 -13.16 -13.05 -3.64
N PRO A 134 -13.35 -13.18 -4.97
CA PRO A 134 -12.27 -12.97 -5.93
C PRO A 134 -11.74 -11.53 -5.91
N VAL A 135 -12.62 -10.54 -5.74
CA VAL A 135 -12.27 -9.12 -5.71
C VAL A 135 -11.42 -8.80 -4.48
N LYS A 136 -11.81 -9.32 -3.31
CA LYS A 136 -11.05 -9.15 -2.07
C LYS A 136 -9.64 -9.73 -2.17
N ARG A 137 -9.49 -10.94 -2.71
CA ARG A 137 -8.17 -11.57 -2.95
C ARG A 137 -7.33 -10.77 -3.95
N ALA A 138 -7.95 -10.28 -5.03
CA ALA A 138 -7.28 -9.42 -6.01
C ALA A 138 -6.80 -8.11 -5.38
N LEU A 139 -7.62 -7.48 -4.53
CA LEU A 139 -7.24 -6.26 -3.80
C LEU A 139 -6.13 -6.52 -2.79
N ALA A 140 -6.13 -7.66 -2.10
CA ALA A 140 -5.03 -8.03 -1.20
C ALA A 140 -3.70 -8.16 -1.95
N ALA A 141 -3.68 -8.85 -3.10
CA ALA A 141 -2.48 -8.95 -3.95
C ALA A 141 -2.03 -7.57 -4.46
N MET A 142 -2.98 -6.74 -4.94
CA MET A 142 -2.70 -5.39 -5.42
C MET A 142 -2.10 -4.50 -4.32
N LYS A 143 -2.64 -4.58 -3.09
CA LYS A 143 -2.14 -3.85 -1.93
C LYS A 143 -0.70 -4.25 -1.59
N VAL A 144 -0.35 -5.53 -1.64
CA VAL A 144 1.05 -5.95 -1.42
C VAL A 144 1.98 -5.36 -2.47
N VAL A 145 1.64 -5.51 -3.75
CA VAL A 145 2.51 -5.09 -4.86
C VAL A 145 2.67 -3.57 -4.94
N MET A 146 1.61 -2.82 -4.65
CA MET A 146 1.59 -1.37 -4.85
C MET A 146 1.89 -0.56 -3.59
N CYS A 147 1.51 -1.07 -2.42
CA CYS A 147 1.64 -0.36 -1.15
C CYS A 147 2.77 -0.98 -0.31
N GLU A 148 2.65 -2.26 0.04
CA GLU A 148 3.60 -2.88 0.98
C GLU A 148 5.01 -2.99 0.41
N ALA A 149 5.15 -3.21 -0.90
CA ALA A 149 6.44 -3.18 -1.59
C ALA A 149 7.15 -1.81 -1.56
N GLN A 150 6.41 -0.72 -1.33
CA GLN A 150 7.02 0.61 -1.15
C GLN A 150 7.38 0.86 0.32
N ARG A 151 6.56 0.34 1.24
CA ARG A 151 6.72 0.52 2.68
C ARG A 151 7.81 -0.37 3.27
N VAL A 152 7.95 -1.60 2.79
CA VAL A 152 8.77 -2.66 3.38
C VAL A 152 9.71 -3.24 2.32
N ARG A 153 11.03 -3.01 2.48
CA ARG A 153 12.06 -3.45 1.52
C ARG A 153 12.13 -4.96 1.33
N PRO A 154 12.07 -5.81 2.38
CA PRO A 154 12.07 -7.27 2.17
C PRO A 154 10.93 -7.77 1.28
N ILE A 155 9.76 -7.13 1.32
CA ILE A 155 8.63 -7.46 0.43
C ILE A 155 8.94 -7.06 -1.01
N LYS A 156 9.54 -5.89 -1.21
CA LYS A 156 10.01 -5.45 -2.52
C LYS A 156 11.01 -6.42 -3.14
N GLU A 157 11.98 -6.88 -2.35
CA GLU A 157 12.99 -7.84 -2.79
C GLU A 157 12.35 -9.16 -3.18
N THR A 158 11.47 -9.70 -2.33
CA THR A 158 10.68 -10.90 -2.62
C THR A 158 9.92 -10.80 -3.94
N LEU A 159 9.30 -9.64 -4.21
CA LEU A 159 8.58 -9.38 -5.46
C LEU A 159 9.51 -9.25 -6.66
N ASN A 160 10.66 -8.60 -6.52
CA ASN A 160 11.63 -8.46 -7.61
C ASN A 160 12.17 -9.81 -8.04
N ASP A 161 12.50 -10.67 -7.08
CA ASP A 161 13.08 -11.99 -7.33
C ASP A 161 12.06 -12.96 -7.93
N GLY A 162 10.81 -12.89 -7.47
CA GLY A 162 9.72 -13.77 -7.91
C GLY A 162 8.76 -13.15 -8.93
N TRP A 163 9.07 -11.99 -9.53
CA TRP A 163 8.09 -11.27 -10.36
C TRP A 163 7.56 -12.12 -11.52
N ASP A 164 8.46 -12.77 -12.27
CA ASP A 164 8.09 -13.55 -13.45
C ASP A 164 7.69 -15.00 -13.11
N THR A 165 8.18 -15.54 -11.99
CA THR A 165 7.98 -16.95 -11.60
C THR A 165 6.87 -17.16 -10.58
N GLY A 166 6.40 -16.08 -9.95
CA GLY A 166 5.50 -16.11 -8.79
C GLY A 166 6.24 -15.87 -7.48
N ALA A 167 5.57 -15.19 -6.55
CA ALA A 167 6.10 -14.82 -5.24
C ALA A 167 5.02 -14.95 -4.16
N HIS A 168 5.42 -15.04 -2.89
CA HIS A 168 4.56 -15.02 -1.72
C HIS A 168 5.25 -14.23 -0.61
N VAL A 169 4.49 -13.51 0.22
CA VAL A 169 5.06 -12.85 1.41
C VAL A 169 5.55 -13.93 2.37
N ALA A 170 6.81 -13.83 2.80
CA ALA A 170 7.34 -14.71 3.83
C ALA A 170 6.68 -14.39 5.20
N PRO A 171 6.31 -15.41 6.01
CA PRO A 171 5.69 -15.17 7.32
C PRO A 171 6.51 -14.25 8.23
N GLU A 172 7.85 -14.31 8.16
CA GLU A 172 8.74 -13.42 8.90
C GLU A 172 8.62 -11.93 8.53
N HIS A 173 8.04 -11.60 7.37
CA HIS A 173 7.84 -10.21 6.95
C HIS A 173 6.52 -9.61 7.46
N LEU A 174 5.61 -10.41 8.03
CA LEU A 174 4.31 -9.91 8.49
C LEU A 174 4.42 -8.85 9.59
N PRO A 175 5.27 -9.01 10.62
CA PRO A 175 5.46 -7.96 11.63
C PRO A 175 5.96 -6.64 11.03
N TYR A 176 6.70 -6.66 9.92
CA TYR A 176 7.14 -5.43 9.27
C TYR A 176 6.01 -4.65 8.61
N ILE A 177 4.99 -5.34 8.09
CA ILE A 177 3.77 -4.71 7.59
C ILE A 177 3.00 -4.11 8.77
N GLU A 178 2.83 -4.90 9.83
CA GLU A 178 2.07 -4.52 11.02
C GLU A 178 2.66 -3.30 11.73
N HIS A 179 3.98 -3.25 11.85
CA HIS A 179 4.68 -2.20 12.60
C HIS A 179 5.31 -1.11 11.73
N TRP A 180 4.93 -0.97 10.46
CA TRP A 180 5.53 0.02 9.56
C TRP A 180 5.41 1.47 10.08
N ASP A 181 4.25 1.84 10.62
CA ASP A 181 4.03 3.17 11.23
C ASP A 181 4.90 3.35 12.49
N THR A 182 5.04 2.29 13.29
CA THR A 182 5.84 2.28 14.52
C THR A 182 7.33 2.46 14.24
N MET A 183 7.85 1.72 13.26
CA MET A 183 9.22 1.89 12.77
C MET A 183 9.45 3.30 12.23
N SER A 184 8.49 3.83 11.44
CA SER A 184 8.58 5.18 10.89
C SER A 184 8.69 6.24 11.99
N TYR A 185 7.82 6.15 13.00
CA TYR A 185 7.84 7.03 14.17
C TYR A 185 9.18 6.98 14.91
N GLU A 186 9.66 5.79 15.27
CA GLU A 186 10.89 5.64 16.04
C GLU A 186 12.14 6.10 15.27
N ILE A 187 12.19 5.86 13.96
CA ILE A 187 13.27 6.39 13.10
C ILE A 187 13.26 7.93 13.10
N LEU A 188 12.11 8.56 12.92
CA LEU A 188 11.98 10.03 12.89
C LEU A 188 12.30 10.64 14.25
N ARG A 189 11.79 10.07 15.35
CA ARG A 189 12.10 10.48 16.72
C ARG A 189 13.59 10.33 17.02
N SER A 190 14.20 9.22 16.60
CA SER A 190 15.63 8.96 16.76
C SER A 190 16.49 9.95 15.97
N ASN A 191 16.06 10.37 14.77
CA ASN A 191 16.74 11.42 14.00
C ASN A 191 16.78 12.77 14.74
N ILE A 192 15.74 13.07 15.52
CA ILE A 192 15.65 14.33 16.29
C ILE A 192 16.45 14.23 17.60
N THR A 193 16.32 13.11 18.32
CA THR A 193 16.87 12.94 19.67
C THR A 193 18.28 12.36 19.70
N GLY A 194 18.71 11.72 18.60
CA GLY A 194 19.96 10.98 18.51
C GLY A 194 19.97 9.64 19.24
N LYS A 195 18.82 9.13 19.70
CA LYS A 195 18.73 7.91 20.52
C LYS A 195 17.70 6.92 20.00
N TRP A 196 17.94 5.63 20.18
CA TRP A 196 17.00 4.54 19.90
C TRP A 196 16.51 3.94 21.22
N ASP A 197 15.61 4.65 21.87
CA ASP A 197 15.16 4.43 23.25
C ASP A 197 13.70 4.88 23.45
N GLY A 198 12.92 4.85 22.37
CA GLY A 198 11.60 5.44 22.34
C GLY A 198 10.52 4.53 22.87
N PRO A 199 9.30 5.06 23.01
CA PRO A 199 8.19 4.37 23.64
C PRO A 199 7.85 3.02 23.01
N PHE A 200 8.16 2.82 21.73
CA PHE A 200 7.82 1.59 21.00
C PHE A 200 9.03 0.70 20.72
N THR A 201 10.24 1.05 21.16
CA THR A 201 11.45 0.25 20.87
C THR A 201 11.37 -1.18 21.43
N ASN A 202 10.83 -1.36 22.64
CA ASN A 202 10.64 -2.70 23.22
C ASN A 202 9.57 -3.53 22.47
N MET A 203 8.53 -2.88 21.93
CA MET A 203 7.54 -3.54 21.09
C MET A 203 8.17 -4.00 19.77
N LEU A 204 8.93 -3.12 19.11
CA LEU A 204 9.66 -3.47 17.88
C LEU A 204 10.67 -4.61 18.10
N GLU A 205 11.35 -4.63 19.24
CA GLU A 205 12.24 -5.72 19.63
C GLU A 205 11.47 -7.05 19.77
N THR A 206 10.35 -7.03 20.48
CA THR A 206 9.61 -8.25 20.83
C THR A 206 8.79 -8.81 19.67
N GLU A 207 8.15 -7.93 18.89
CA GLU A 207 7.13 -8.30 17.91
C GLU A 207 7.70 -8.32 16.48
N ALA A 208 8.68 -7.46 16.17
CA ALA A 208 9.31 -7.39 14.86
C ALA A 208 10.79 -7.81 14.84
N ASN A 209 11.39 -8.14 15.98
CA ASN A 209 12.82 -8.46 16.11
C ASN A 209 13.72 -7.33 15.59
N ILE A 210 13.37 -6.08 15.91
CA ILE A 210 14.12 -4.86 15.55
C ILE A 210 14.70 -4.22 16.81
N HIS A 211 16.00 -4.34 16.96
CA HIS A 211 16.78 -3.95 18.14
C HIS A 211 17.44 -2.58 17.99
N SER A 212 17.51 -2.07 16.75
CA SER A 212 18.23 -0.84 16.44
C SER A 212 17.59 -0.03 15.33
N LYS A 213 17.99 1.25 15.25
CA LYS A 213 17.62 2.13 14.15
C LYS A 213 18.11 1.61 12.80
N GLU A 214 19.31 1.04 12.79
CA GLU A 214 19.96 0.49 11.59
C GLU A 214 19.15 -0.68 11.03
N GLU A 215 18.66 -1.57 11.89
CA GLU A 215 17.75 -2.66 11.50
C GLU A 215 16.42 -2.13 10.98
N ALA A 216 15.81 -1.15 11.65
CA ALA A 216 14.58 -0.53 11.17
C ALA A 216 14.78 0.13 9.80
N LEU A 217 15.90 0.81 9.58
CA LEU A 217 16.27 1.41 8.29
C LEU A 217 16.59 0.38 7.20
N ALA A 218 16.96 -0.85 7.56
CA ALA A 218 17.11 -1.95 6.60
C ALA A 218 15.75 -2.46 6.11
N VAL A 219 14.73 -2.42 6.98
CA VAL A 219 13.36 -2.87 6.67
C VAL A 219 12.54 -1.79 5.95
N VAL A 220 12.58 -0.54 6.41
CA VAL A 220 11.66 0.50 5.93
C VAL A 220 12.06 1.05 4.55
N GLY A 221 11.15 0.96 3.59
CA GLY A 221 11.30 1.48 2.23
C GLY A 221 11.01 2.98 2.13
N VAL A 222 9.87 3.42 2.66
CA VAL A 222 9.49 4.83 2.80
C VAL A 222 9.00 5.10 4.21
N LEU A 223 9.28 6.30 4.73
CA LEU A 223 8.84 6.71 6.06
C LEU A 223 7.50 7.44 5.97
N ARG A 224 6.59 7.09 6.87
CA ARG A 224 5.41 7.92 7.13
C ARG A 224 5.75 8.97 8.18
N SER A 225 5.37 10.22 7.92
CA SER A 225 5.39 11.25 8.97
C SER A 225 4.15 11.07 9.84
N VAL A 226 4.33 10.41 10.99
CA VAL A 226 3.26 10.17 11.98
C VAL A 226 3.63 10.76 13.34
N ASP A 227 2.62 11.23 14.06
CA ASP A 227 2.76 11.57 15.47
C ASP A 227 2.45 10.38 16.39
N PHE A 228 2.61 10.60 17.69
CA PHE A 228 2.43 9.56 18.71
C PHE A 228 0.98 9.07 18.82
N GLU A 229 -0.01 9.96 18.69
CA GLU A 229 -1.42 9.61 18.79
C GLU A 229 -1.84 8.76 17.59
N GLN A 230 -1.39 9.13 16.39
CA GLN A 230 -1.62 8.37 15.17
C GLN A 230 -1.06 6.94 15.22
N VAL A 231 0.12 6.75 15.85
CA VAL A 231 0.67 5.41 16.04
C VAL A 231 -0.20 4.58 16.99
N ILE A 232 -0.70 5.17 18.08
CA ILE A 232 -1.60 4.48 19.02
C ILE A 232 -2.92 4.10 18.32
N GLU A 233 -3.49 5.01 17.53
CA GLU A 233 -4.72 4.74 16.76
C GLU A 233 -4.54 3.60 15.77
N ALA A 234 -3.37 3.52 15.12
CA ALA A 234 -3.03 2.42 14.22
C ALA A 234 -3.03 1.07 14.96
N HIS A 235 -2.47 1.01 16.17
CA HIS A 235 -2.50 -0.20 17.02
C HIS A 235 -3.88 -0.57 17.54
N ALA A 236 -4.80 0.39 17.65
CA ALA A 236 -6.18 0.15 18.07
C ALA A 236 -7.06 -0.42 16.94
N SER A 237 -6.58 -0.38 15.69
CA SER A 237 -7.33 -0.76 14.50
C SER A 237 -6.78 -2.07 13.91
N PRO A 238 -7.61 -3.12 13.74
CA PRO A 238 -7.16 -4.37 13.12
C PRO A 238 -6.67 -4.14 11.68
N ILE A 239 -5.50 -4.71 11.36
CA ILE A 239 -4.86 -4.61 10.04
C ILE A 239 -5.47 -5.55 9.00
#